data_AF-A0A9D5N1J4-F1
#
_entry.id   AF-A0A9D5N1J4-F1
#
_cell.length_a   1.000
_cell.length_b   1.000
_cell.length_c   1.000
_cell.angle_alpha   90.00
_cell.angle_beta   90.00
_cell.angle_gamma   90.00
#
_symmetry.space_group_name_H-M   'P 1'
#
loop_
_entity.id
_entity.type
_entity.pdbx_description
1 polymer ?
#
loop_
_entity_poly.entity_id
_entity_poly.type
_entity_poly.pdbx_seq_one_letter_code
_entity_poly.pdbx_strand_id
1 'polypeptide(L)' 'MAYKIVPNKNVNISDFTLDELAVLEMVACFFKDFTSKEIIDYMHQEKAYLETEPYQIISYNLARCLNDLK' A
#
# COMPACT_ATOMS: atom_id res chain seq x y z
N MET A 1 -18.39 11.21 -14.23
CA MET A 1 -17.06 11.15 -14.86
C MET A 1 -16.24 10.10 -14.14
N ALA A 2 -15.64 9.14 -14.84
CA ALA A 2 -14.73 8.17 -14.25
C ALA A 2 -13.32 8.48 -14.76
N TYR A 3 -12.34 8.51 -13.86
CA TYR A 3 -10.94 8.72 -14.21
C TYR A 3 -10.31 7.37 -14.59
N LYS A 4 -9.62 7.31 -15.72
CA LYS A 4 -8.84 6.14 -16.14
C LYS A 4 -7.37 6.38 -15.82
N ILE A 5 -6.88 5.74 -14.77
CA ILE A 5 -5.45 5.77 -14.41
C ILE A 5 -4.73 4.77 -15.31
N VAL A 6 -3.71 5.23 -16.04
CA VAL A 6 -2.87 4.41 -16.91
C VAL A 6 -1.40 4.68 -16.62
N PRO A 7 -0.52 3.66 -16.73
CA PRO A 7 0.89 3.85 -16.48
C PRO A 7 1.56 4.65 -17.61
N ASN A 8 2.53 5.51 -17.27
CA ASN A 8 3.31 6.28 -18.24
C ASN A 8 4.34 5.41 -19.01
N LYS A 9 4.71 4.25 -18.45
CA LYS A 9 5.64 3.28 -19.02
C LYS A 9 5.16 1.87 -18.71
N ASN A 10 5.45 0.92 -19.58
CA ASN A 10 5.17 -0.49 -19.31
C ASN A 10 6.00 -0.97 -18.12
N VAL A 11 5.42 -1.83 -17.28
CA VAL A 11 6.13 -2.48 -16.18
C VAL A 11 7.02 -3.58 -16.76
N ASN A 12 8.30 -3.56 -16.42
CA ASN A 12 9.24 -4.64 -16.72
C ASN A 12 9.71 -5.28 -15.41
N ILE A 13 9.43 -6.57 -15.24
CA ILE A 13 9.79 -7.33 -14.02
C ILE A 13 11.31 -7.33 -13.81
N SER A 14 12.08 -7.23 -14.90
CA SER A 14 13.55 -7.18 -14.85
C SER A 14 14.10 -5.91 -14.22
N ASP A 15 13.27 -4.88 -14.03
CA ASP A 15 13.67 -3.61 -13.39
C ASP A 15 13.67 -3.73 -11.86
N PHE A 16 13.17 -4.83 -11.29
CA PHE A 16 13.09 -5.08 -9.86
C PHE A 16 14.13 -6.09 -9.41
N THR A 17 14.66 -5.89 -8.22
CA THR A 17 15.43 -6.90 -7.49
C THR A 17 14.51 -8.02 -7.01
N LEU A 18 15.09 -9.17 -6.68
CA LEU A 18 14.34 -10.30 -6.11
C LEU A 18 13.65 -9.93 -4.80
N ASP A 19 14.29 -9.11 -3.97
CA ASP A 19 13.73 -8.65 -2.70
C ASP A 19 12.52 -7.74 -2.92
N GLU A 20 12.59 -6.83 -3.89
CA GLU A 20 11.44 -5.98 -4.26
C GLU A 20 10.27 -6.80 -4.81
N LEU A 21 10.56 -7.82 -5.63
CA LEU A 21 9.53 -8.74 -6.12
C LEU A 21 8.88 -9.53 -4.98
N ALA A 22 9.67 -9.99 -4.01
CA ALA A 22 9.15 -10.69 -2.84
C ALA A 22 8.23 -9.80 -1.99
N VAL A 23 8.58 -8.51 -1.82
CA VAL A 23 7.71 -7.54 -1.14
C VAL A 23 6.41 -7.33 -1.92
N LEU A 24 6.46 -7.19 -3.24
CA LEU A 24 5.26 -7.03 -4.08
C LEU A 24 4.34 -8.26 -3.99
N GLU A 25 4.90 -9.46 -4.06
CA GLU A 25 4.16 -10.72 -3.91
C GLU A 25 3.52 -10.83 -2.53
N MET A 26 4.27 -10.53 -1.46
CA MET A 26 3.76 -10.52 -0.09
C MET A 26 2.54 -9.61 0.07
N VAL A 27 2.62 -8.36 -0.41
CA VAL A 27 1.51 -7.39 -0.33
C VAL A 27 0.32 -7.86 -1.17
N ALA A 28 0.56 -8.35 -2.39
CA ALA A 28 -0.49 -8.85 -3.27
C ALA A 28 -1.22 -10.06 -2.66
N CYS A 29 -0.47 -11.00 -2.06
CA CYS A 29 -1.05 -12.17 -1.41
C CYS A 29 -1.84 -11.80 -0.15
N PHE A 30 -1.38 -10.83 0.64
CA PHE A 30 -2.08 -10.39 1.85
C PHE A 30 -3.47 -9.82 1.53
N PHE A 31 -3.57 -8.95 0.52
CA PHE A 31 -4.83 -8.29 0.15
C PHE A 31 -5.65 -9.02 -0.91
N LYS A 32 -5.24 -10.20 -1.37
CA LYS A 32 -5.86 -10.89 -2.53
C LYS A 32 -7.37 -11.14 -2.38
N ASP A 33 -7.81 -11.39 -1.14
CA ASP A 33 -9.20 -11.74 -0.81
C ASP A 33 -9.99 -10.54 -0.25
N PHE A 34 -9.35 -9.37 -0.13
CA PHE A 34 -9.97 -8.17 0.43
C PHE A 34 -10.74 -7.43 -0.67
N THR A 35 -11.95 -6.99 -0.32
CA THR A 35 -12.68 -6.01 -1.11
C THR A 35 -12.08 -4.62 -0.93
N SER A 36 -12.35 -3.71 -1.86
CA SER A 36 -11.91 -2.31 -1.73
C SER A 36 -12.36 -1.66 -0.42
N LYS A 37 -13.55 -2.02 0.09
CA LYS A 37 -14.04 -1.52 1.36
C LYS A 37 -13.21 -2.05 2.53
N GLU A 38 -12.89 -3.34 2.55
CA GLU A 38 -12.08 -3.94 3.62
C GLU A 38 -10.65 -3.38 3.64
N ILE A 39 -10.07 -3.09 2.47
CA ILE A 39 -8.76 -2.41 2.40
C ILE A 39 -8.86 -1.02 3.02
N ILE A 40 -9.90 -0.24 2.69
CA ILE A 40 -10.11 1.10 3.25
C ILE A 40 -10.30 1.03 4.77
N ASP A 41 -11.16 0.12 5.23
CA ASP A 41 -11.44 -0.07 6.66
C ASP A 41 -10.17 -0.48 7.41
N TYR A 42 -9.35 -1.37 6.84
CA TYR A 42 -8.02 -1.75 7.36
C TYR A 42 -7.07 -0.54 7.43
N MET A 43 -6.96 0.24 6.33
CA MET A 43 -6.10 1.43 6.29
C MET A 43 -6.50 2.49 7.32
N HIS A 44 -7.80 2.64 7.62
CA HIS A 44 -8.28 3.57 8.64
C HIS A 44 -7.90 3.16 10.08
N GLN A 45 -7.51 1.90 10.30
CA GLN A 45 -6.98 1.43 11.58
C GLN A 45 -5.45 1.56 11.68
N GLU A 46 -4.76 1.92 10.60
CA GLU A 46 -3.30 2.10 10.64
C GLU A 46 -2.94 3.33 11.49
N LYS A 47 -1.87 3.19 12.27
CA LYS A 47 -1.36 4.27 13.15
C LYS A 47 -1.11 5.56 12.37
N ALA A 48 -0.63 5.43 11.14
CA ALA A 48 -0.41 6.55 10.22
C ALA A 48 -1.69 7.34 9.93
N TYR A 49 -2.84 6.67 9.77
CA TYR A 49 -4.11 7.32 9.53
C TYR A 49 -4.68 7.94 10.81
N LEU A 50 -4.57 7.22 11.94
CA LEU A 50 -5.14 7.65 13.22
C LEU A 50 -4.41 8.84 13.86
N GLU A 51 -3.08 8.91 13.72
CA GLU A 51 -2.24 9.91 14.40
C GLU A 51 -1.82 11.08 13.50
N THR A 52 -2.14 11.05 12.21
CA THR A 52 -1.82 12.15 11.29
C THR A 52 -3.05 13.01 11.08
N GLU A 53 -2.93 14.30 11.40
CA GLU A 53 -4.02 15.25 11.18
C GLU A 53 -4.37 15.38 9.69
N PRO A 54 -5.64 15.72 9.37
CA PRO A 54 -6.02 16.02 7.99
C PRO A 54 -5.08 17.05 7.35
N TYR A 55 -4.67 16.79 6.11
CA TYR A 55 -3.72 17.61 5.33
C TYR A 55 -2.27 17.66 5.85
N GLN A 56 -1.94 16.90 6.91
CA GLN A 56 -0.57 16.75 7.36
C GLN A 56 0.16 15.65 6.57
N ILE A 57 1.46 15.86 6.35
CA ILE A 57 2.33 14.85 5.73
C ILE A 57 2.52 13.68 6.70
N ILE A 58 2.26 12.46 6.24
CA ILE A 58 2.53 11.23 7.00
C ILE A 58 4.05 11.01 7.07
N SER A 59 4.59 10.88 8.28
CA SER A 59 6.01 10.59 8.48
C SER A 59 6.34 9.15 8.11
N TYR A 60 7.41 8.95 7.32
CA TYR A 60 7.89 7.61 6.97
C TYR A 60 8.29 6.77 8.19
N ASN A 61 8.59 7.39 9.34
CA ASN A 61 8.88 6.66 10.57
C ASN A 61 7.73 5.74 11.03
N LEU A 62 6.49 6.09 10.68
CA LEU A 62 5.31 5.28 11.00
C LEU A 62 5.23 3.98 10.19
N ALA A 63 6.02 3.83 9.12
CA ALA A 63 6.13 2.57 8.38
C ALA A 63 6.71 1.43 9.23
N ARG A 64 7.36 1.73 10.36
CA ARG A 64 7.81 0.71 11.33
C ARG A 64 6.68 0.18 12.21
N CYS A 65 5.48 0.74 12.10
CA CYS A 65 4.33 0.44 12.95
C CYS A 65 3.14 -0.09 12.15
N LEU A 66 3.37 -0.73 11.00
CA LEU A 66 2.32 -1.41 10.24
C LEU A 66 1.68 -2.51 11.09
N ASN A 67 0.36 -2.67 10.98
CA ASN A 67 -0.41 -3.56 11.83
C ASN A 67 -0.02 -5.03 11.64
N ASP A 68 -0.46 -5.62 10.53
CA ASP A 68 -0.43 -7.08 10.31
C ASP A 68 0.51 -7.51 9.17
N LEU A 69 1.04 -6.53 8.42
CA LEU A 69 2.01 -6.74 7.35
C LEU A 69 3.43 -6.78 7.95
N LYS A 70 3.94 -8.00 8.20
CA LYS A 70 5.27 -8.26 8.77
C LYS A 70 6.01 -9.34 8.00
#